data_AF-D9QKT4-F1
#
_entry.id   AF-D9QKT4-F1
#
_cell.length_a   1.000
_cell.length_b   1.000
_cell.length_c   1.000
_cell.angle_alpha   90.00
_cell.angle_beta   90.00
_cell.angle_gamma   90.00
#
_symmetry.space_group_name_H-M   'P 1'
#
loop_
_entity.id
_entity.type
_entity.pdbx_description
1 polymer ?
#
loop_
_entity_poly.entity_id
_entity_poly.type
_entity_poly.pdbx_seq_one_letter_code
_entity_poly.pdbx_strand_id
1 'polypeptide(L)'
;MSRPEEAVVIDLPGGDQLVLYAFAAHAADRGTIVRRQPDRRRRWTAKPPGTDGPDAYVSLDHDATGVFADTWQGLRVRLDPDTGAILASTFVK
;
A
#
# COMPACT_ATOMS: atom_id res chain seq x y z
N MET A 1 23.48 5.21 4.42
CA MET A 1 22.08 5.68 4.58
C MET A 1 21.17 4.51 4.25
N SER A 2 20.59 3.86 5.27
CA SER A 2 19.61 2.79 5.06
C SER A 2 18.42 3.34 4.28
N ARG A 3 18.06 2.68 3.18
CA ARG A 3 16.85 3.02 2.42
C ARG A 3 15.65 2.96 3.37
N PRO A 4 14.65 3.86 3.27
CA PRO A 4 13.39 3.67 3.98
C PRO A 4 12.89 2.27 3.62
N GLU A 5 12.39 1.54 4.60
CA GLU A 5 12.13 0.10 4.51
C GLU A 5 10.95 -0.22 3.58
N GLU A 6 11.16 -0.03 2.28
CA GLU A 6 10.25 -0.41 1.21
C GLU A 6 10.25 -1.93 1.12
N ALA A 7 9.10 -2.55 1.43
CA ALA A 7 8.92 -3.99 1.37
C ALA A 7 8.65 -4.46 -0.06
N VAL A 8 7.83 -3.72 -0.80
CA VAL A 8 7.46 -4.01 -2.19
C VAL A 8 7.44 -2.70 -2.97
N VAL A 9 7.98 -2.72 -4.19
CA VAL A 9 7.88 -1.61 -5.15
C VAL A 9 7.36 -2.18 -6.46
N ILE A 10 6.30 -1.58 -6.99
CA ILE A 10 5.72 -1.91 -8.29
C ILE A 10 5.78 -0.66 -9.16
N ASP A 11 6.41 -0.75 -10.33
CA ASP A 11 6.43 0.32 -11.32
C ASP A 11 5.10 0.35 -12.09
N LEU A 12 4.51 1.53 -12.21
CA LEU A 12 3.29 1.77 -12.97
C LEU A 12 3.62 2.31 -14.37
N PRO A 13 2.73 2.08 -15.36
CA PRO A 13 2.77 2.80 -16.62
C PRO A 13 2.77 4.32 -16.37
N GLY A 14 3.70 5.05 -16.99
CA GLY A 14 3.87 6.49 -16.76
C GLY A 14 4.95 6.85 -15.73
N GLY A 15 5.58 5.85 -15.11
CA GLY A 15 6.78 6.04 -14.26
C GLY A 15 6.49 6.32 -12.79
N ASP A 16 5.21 6.39 -12.40
CA ASP A 16 4.82 6.35 -10.99
C ASP A 16 5.17 4.97 -10.39
N GLN A 17 5.24 4.89 -9.07
CA GLN A 17 5.47 3.64 -8.32
C GLN A 17 4.41 3.46 -7.24
N LEU A 18 3.97 2.23 -7.03
CA LEU A 18 3.30 1.81 -5.80
C LEU A 18 4.35 1.22 -4.86
N VAL A 19 4.35 1.69 -3.61
CA VAL A 19 5.34 1.32 -2.62
C VAL A 19 4.63 0.84 -1.36
N LEU A 20 4.85 -0.41 -0.99
CA LEU A 20 4.49 -0.93 0.32
C LEU A 20 5.63 -0.66 1.28
N TYR A 21 5.36 0.02 2.39
CA TYR A 21 6.33 0.22 3.46
C TYR A 21 6.20 -0.86 4.53
N ALA A 22 7.33 -1.44 4.92
CA ALA A 22 7.40 -2.42 6.00
C ALA A 22 6.97 -1.80 7.34
N PHE A 23 6.63 -2.65 8.30
CA PHE A 23 6.21 -2.18 9.62
C PHE A 23 7.34 -1.53 10.43
N ALA A 24 8.60 -1.81 10.13
CA ALA A 24 9.72 -1.15 10.82
C ALA A 24 10.09 0.23 10.22
N ALA A 25 9.40 0.67 9.15
CA ALA A 25 9.59 1.96 8.50
C ALA A 25 9.35 3.15 9.46
N HIS A 26 9.50 4.40 9.00
CA HIS A 26 9.18 5.55 9.85
C HIS A 26 7.70 5.54 10.26
N ALA A 27 7.37 5.97 11.49
CA ALA A 27 6.03 5.83 12.08
C ALA A 27 4.87 6.32 11.20
N ALA A 28 5.12 7.34 10.37
CA ALA A 28 4.14 7.89 9.42
C ALA A 28 3.80 6.95 8.25
N ASP A 29 4.67 5.99 7.93
CA ASP A 29 4.61 5.15 6.73
C ASP A 29 4.44 3.66 7.02
N ARG A 30 4.61 3.22 8.27
CA ARG A 30 4.57 1.81 8.67
C ARG A 30 3.29 1.12 8.17
N GLY A 31 3.45 0.06 7.39
CA GLY A 31 2.33 -0.76 6.93
C GLY A 31 1.37 -0.04 5.99
N THR A 32 1.82 1.04 5.34
CA THR A 32 1.02 1.81 4.37
C THR A 32 1.46 1.51 2.95
N ILE A 33 0.55 1.77 2.01
CA ILE A 33 0.87 1.78 0.58
C ILE A 33 0.89 3.23 0.11
N VAL A 34 1.88 3.61 -0.66
CA VAL A 34 2.04 4.96 -1.20
C VAL A 34 2.18 4.89 -2.70
N ARG A 35 1.41 5.71 -3.43
CA ARG A 35 1.73 6.04 -4.81
C ARG A 35 2.70 7.22 -4.84
N ARG A 36 3.79 7.04 -5.57
CA ARG A 36 4.89 8.00 -5.67
C ARG A 36 5.17 8.33 -7.12
N GLN A 37 5.40 9.60 -7.40
CA GLN A 37 5.76 10.11 -8.73
C GLN A 37 7.23 9.80 -9.07
N PRO A 38 7.64 9.90 -10.36
CA PRO A 38 9.05 9.72 -10.75
C PRO A 38 10.04 10.62 -10.00
N ASP A 39 9.61 11.82 -9.59
CA ASP A 39 10.38 12.78 -8.81
C ASP A 39 10.41 12.49 -7.29
N ARG A 40 9.89 11.32 -6.89
CA ARG A 40 9.72 10.82 -5.53
C ARG A 40 8.69 11.54 -4.66
N ARG A 41 7.88 12.44 -5.22
CA ARG A 41 6.77 13.05 -4.46
C ARG A 41 5.63 12.07 -4.25
N ARG A 42 5.01 12.12 -3.07
CA ARG A 42 3.84 11.29 -2.75
C ARG A 42 2.60 11.87 -3.42
N ARG A 43 1.89 11.03 -4.17
CA ARG A 43 0.55 11.32 -4.72
C ARG A 43 -0.51 11.09 -3.65
N TRP A 44 -0.48 9.93 -3.02
CA TRP A 44 -1.40 9.53 -1.97
C TRP A 44 -0.81 8.45 -1.08
N THR A 45 -1.43 8.25 0.09
CA THR A 45 -1.13 7.18 1.05
C THR A 45 -2.42 6.43 1.40
N ALA A 46 -2.42 5.12 1.20
CA ALA A 46 -3.46 4.21 1.66
C ALA A 46 -3.04 3.58 3.00
N LYS A 47 -3.94 3.64 3.98
CA LYS A 47 -3.83 2.96 5.26
C LYS A 47 -4.73 1.71 5.25
N PRO A 48 -4.38 0.64 5.98
CA PRO A 48 -5.27 -0.50 6.14
C PRO A 48 -6.60 -0.09 6.79
N PRO A 49 -7.71 -0.77 6.47
CA PRO A 49 -9.01 -0.51 7.09
C PRO A 49 -8.91 -0.72 8.60
N GLY A 50 -9.13 0.35 9.37
CA GLY A 50 -9.10 0.28 10.83
C GLY A 50 -10.35 -0.40 11.35
N THR A 51 -10.22 -1.62 11.85
CA THR A 51 -11.35 -2.31 12.51
C THR A 51 -11.13 -2.50 13.99
N ASP A 52 -9.92 -2.86 14.46
CA ASP A 52 -9.53 -2.79 15.88
C ASP A 52 -7.99 -2.97 16.02
N GLY A 53 -7.27 -2.03 16.66
CA GLY A 53 -5.83 -2.15 16.93
C GLY A 53 -4.89 -1.85 15.74
N PRO A 54 -3.56 -2.05 15.90
CA PRO A 54 -2.59 -1.79 14.83
C PRO A 54 -2.71 -2.84 13.72
N ASP A 55 -3.02 -2.39 12.50
CA ASP A 55 -2.99 -3.21 11.28
C ASP A 55 -1.93 -2.67 10.30
N ALA A 56 -1.50 -3.52 9.38
CA ALA A 56 -0.53 -3.19 8.33
C ALA A 56 -0.85 -3.96 7.06
N TYR A 57 -0.61 -3.33 5.91
CA TYR A 57 -0.50 -4.06 4.66
C TYR A 57 0.74 -4.96 4.68
N VAL A 58 0.60 -6.19 4.19
CA VAL A 58 1.67 -7.21 4.17
C VAL A 58 2.01 -7.69 2.76
N SER A 59 1.09 -7.51 1.83
CA SER A 59 1.28 -7.81 0.42
C SER A 59 0.72 -6.66 -0.40
N LEU A 60 1.23 -6.52 -1.61
CA LEU A 60 0.78 -5.55 -2.58
C LEU A 60 0.89 -6.21 -3.96
N ASP A 61 -0.19 -6.13 -4.71
CA ASP A 61 -0.30 -6.64 -6.07
C ASP A 61 -1.01 -5.59 -6.96
N HIS A 62 -0.67 -5.60 -8.24
CA HIS A 62 -1.27 -4.71 -9.22
C HIS A 62 -1.35 -5.41 -10.57
N ASP A 63 -2.57 -5.56 -11.06
CA ASP A 63 -2.87 -6.21 -12.33
C ASP A 63 -3.83 -5.38 -13.19
N ALA A 64 -4.31 -5.95 -14.29
CA ALA A 64 -5.25 -5.28 -15.20
C ALA A 64 -6.61 -4.93 -14.57
N THR A 65 -6.93 -5.49 -13.40
CA THR A 65 -8.21 -5.32 -12.70
C THR A 65 -8.13 -4.36 -11.51
N GLY A 66 -6.92 -4.07 -11.01
CA GLY A 66 -6.68 -3.00 -10.04
C GLY A 66 -5.51 -3.24 -9.10
N VAL A 67 -5.49 -2.47 -8.01
CA VAL A 67 -4.51 -2.60 -6.93
C VAL A 67 -5.13 -3.41 -5.80
N PHE A 68 -4.44 -4.45 -5.36
CA PHE A 68 -4.86 -5.31 -4.27
C PHE A 68 -3.80 -5.35 -3.19
N ALA A 69 -4.25 -5.46 -1.94
CA ALA A 69 -3.36 -5.62 -0.81
C ALA A 69 -4.01 -6.49 0.25
N ASP A 70 -3.21 -7.33 0.91
CA ASP A 70 -3.66 -8.08 2.08
C ASP A 70 -3.14 -7.41 3.35
N THR A 71 -3.90 -7.49 4.44
CA THR A 71 -3.54 -6.95 5.74
C THR A 71 -3.17 -8.04 6.75
N TRP A 72 -2.50 -7.68 7.85
CA TRP A 72 -2.21 -8.62 8.95
C TRP A 72 -3.48 -9.23 9.55
N GLN A 73 -4.58 -8.48 9.55
CA GLN A 73 -5.87 -8.94 10.05
C GLN A 73 -6.57 -9.92 9.10
N GLY A 74 -5.98 -10.27 7.97
CA GLY A 74 -6.55 -11.23 7.03
C GLY A 74 -7.63 -10.62 6.13
N LEU A 75 -7.59 -9.31 5.90
CA LEU A 75 -8.43 -8.64 4.91
C LEU A 75 -7.68 -8.53 3.59
N ARG A 76 -8.35 -8.85 2.48
CA ARG A 76 -7.94 -8.44 1.14
C ARG A 76 -8.72 -7.19 0.76
N VAL A 77 -8.01 -6.13 0.41
CA VAL A 77 -8.59 -4.86 -0.04
C VAL A 77 -8.34 -4.64 -1.53
N ARG A 78 -9.30 -4.01 -2.20
CA ARG A 78 -9.12 -3.42 -3.51
C ARG A 78 -9.01 -1.92 -3.35
N LEU A 79 -7.93 -1.34 -3.85
CA LEU A 79 -7.68 0.10 -3.82
C LEU A 79 -7.98 0.73 -5.18
N ASP A 80 -8.49 1.95 -5.16
CA ASP A 80 -8.55 2.83 -6.31
C ASP A 80 -7.11 3.27 -6.66
N PRO A 81 -6.63 3.03 -7.89
CA PRO A 81 -5.23 3.30 -8.24
C PRO A 81 -4.89 4.80 -8.26
N ASP A 82 -5.88 5.67 -8.48
CA ASP A 82 -5.66 7.11 -8.64
C ASP A 82 -5.73 7.87 -7.33
N THR A 83 -6.51 7.37 -6.38
CA THR A 83 -6.77 8.03 -5.10
C THR A 83 -6.22 7.29 -3.88
N GLY A 84 -5.97 5.98 -4.00
CA GLY A 84 -5.62 5.11 -2.87
C GLY A 84 -6.80 4.79 -1.95
N ALA A 85 -8.03 5.15 -2.33
CA ALA A 85 -9.22 4.86 -1.55
C ALA A 85 -9.52 3.35 -1.57
N ILE A 86 -10.01 2.81 -0.45
CA ILE A 86 -10.48 1.43 -0.40
C ILE A 86 -11.84 1.35 -1.12
N LEU A 87 -11.89 0.60 -2.21
CA LEU A 87 -13.10 0.34 -2.98
C LEU A 87 -13.90 -0.84 -2.45
N ALA A 88 -13.19 -1.87 -1.96
CA ALA A 88 -13.79 -3.07 -1.38
C ALA A 88 -12.82 -3.71 -0.38
N SER A 89 -13.36 -4.45 0.58
CA SER A 89 -12.61 -5.27 1.53
C SER A 89 -13.33 -6.60 1.76
N THR A 90 -12.58 -7.69 1.82
CA THR A 90 -13.12 -9.04 2.08
C THR A 90 -12.19 -9.79 3.01
N PHE A 91 -12.73 -10.52 3.99
CA PHE A 91 -11.93 -11.38 4.87
C PHE A 91 -11.54 -12.67 4.13
N VAL A 92 -10.25 -13.03 4.18
CA VAL A 92 -9.65 -14.11 3.37
C VAL A 92 -8.86 -15.14 4.19
N LYS A 93 -8.93 -15.09 5.53
CA LYS A 93 -8.21 -15.98 6.43
C LYS A 93 -9.09 -17.07 7.03
#